data_AF-A0A7G5LRQ7-F1
#
_entry.id   AF-A0A7G5LRQ7-F1
#
_cell.length_a   1.000
_cell.length_b   1.000
_cell.length_c   1.000
_cell.angle_alpha   90.00
_cell.angle_beta   90.00
_cell.angle_gamma   90.00
#
_symmetry.space_group_name_H-M   'P 1'
#
loop_
_entity.id
_entity.type
_entity.pdbx_description
1 polymer ?
#
loop_
_entity_poly.entity_id
_entity_poly.type
_entity_poly.pdbx_seq_one_letter_code
_entity_poly.pdbx_strand_id
1 'polypeptide(L)'
;MNEPVTTPTAPLDGPTVSVTLLGRDHAGVTARLFEAFATYDVEVIDVEQIVLRGRLVLAVLLTAPLDRAGFERTLSAVADELGMELDLAYGQGDNRGRRRGRSHVTVLGAPLLPAAFAAVTAQVAAAGGNIDRIVRMARYPVTAIDLDVSGAEPEALRRALALEAARQNVDVAVQPLGIHQHAQRLVVMDVDSTLIQGEVIEMIAAHAGYEAEVAEVTAAAMRGELDFADSLAQRVALLGGVDASALDQVYGAIQLAPGARTMIRTLKRLGYRFALVSGGFTQIIDKLAADLGIDYWAANTLEVADGKLTGRVTGPVVDRAGKAAALRRFADAAGISLANTVAIGDGANDLDMLEAAGLGIAFNAKPAVRDAADTSLSVPYLDAIVFLLGITREEVEAADALA
;
A
#
# COMPACT_ATOMS: atom_id res chain seq x y z
N MET A 1 38.58 4.31 -22.03
CA MET A 1 38.40 5.78 -21.99
C MET A 1 36.95 6.03 -22.34
N ASN A 2 36.12 6.22 -21.32
CA ASN A 2 34.74 6.65 -21.57
C ASN A 2 34.80 8.13 -21.93
N GLU A 3 34.22 8.50 -23.07
CA GLU A 3 33.97 9.90 -23.39
C GLU A 3 33.23 10.56 -22.21
N PRO A 4 33.56 11.81 -21.87
CA PRO A 4 32.79 12.55 -20.89
C PRO A 4 31.35 12.64 -21.40
N VAL A 5 30.43 12.02 -20.65
CA VAL A 5 29.00 12.26 -20.83
C VAL A 5 28.79 13.77 -20.67
N THR A 6 28.33 14.44 -21.72
CA THR A 6 27.95 15.85 -21.67
C THR A 6 26.93 16.02 -20.57
N THR A 7 27.36 16.60 -19.46
CA THR A 7 26.49 17.03 -18.36
C THR A 7 25.56 18.12 -18.92
N PRO A 8 24.28 18.22 -18.50
CA PRO A 8 23.38 19.26 -18.99
C PRO A 8 24.06 20.63 -18.99
N THR A 9 24.00 21.31 -20.14
CA THR A 9 24.77 22.51 -20.48
C THR A 9 24.21 23.78 -19.82
N ALA A 10 22.96 23.78 -19.39
CA ALA A 10 22.35 24.89 -18.67
C ALA A 10 22.76 24.93 -17.17
N PRO A 11 23.33 26.05 -16.68
CA PRO A 11 23.52 26.27 -15.25
C PRO A 11 22.17 26.24 -14.52
N LEU A 12 22.09 25.55 -13.37
CA LEU A 12 20.90 25.49 -12.50
C LEU A 12 20.36 26.86 -12.05
N ASP A 13 21.15 27.93 -12.23
CA ASP A 13 20.81 29.32 -11.87
C ASP A 13 20.66 30.23 -13.12
N GLY A 14 20.69 29.67 -14.34
CA GLY A 14 20.59 30.41 -15.59
C GLY A 14 19.18 30.99 -15.84
N PRO A 15 19.01 31.97 -16.75
CA PRO A 15 17.68 32.49 -17.08
C PRO A 15 16.83 31.42 -17.77
N THR A 16 15.55 31.33 -17.39
CA THR A 16 14.60 30.33 -17.88
C THR A 16 13.27 30.95 -18.30
N VAL A 17 12.48 30.20 -19.07
CA VAL A 17 11.09 30.53 -19.41
C VAL A 17 10.20 29.31 -19.23
N SER A 18 9.12 29.47 -18.47
CA SER A 18 8.02 28.51 -18.40
C SER A 18 6.98 28.85 -19.47
N VAL A 19 6.59 27.83 -20.24
CA VAL A 19 5.59 27.89 -21.29
C VAL A 19 4.45 26.95 -20.91
N THR A 20 3.26 27.48 -20.65
CA THR A 20 2.08 26.67 -20.31
C THR A 20 0.99 26.85 -21.35
N LEU A 21 0.54 25.74 -21.96
CA LEU A 21 -0.67 25.68 -22.76
C LEU A 21 -1.82 25.06 -21.97
N LEU A 22 -2.98 25.71 -21.97
CA LEU A 22 -4.21 25.25 -21.35
C LEU A 22 -5.35 25.27 -22.39
N GLY A 23 -6.04 24.15 -22.58
CA GLY A 23 -7.13 24.14 -23.56
C GLY A 23 -7.86 22.81 -23.70
N ARG A 24 -8.67 22.66 -24.75
CA ARG A 24 -9.30 21.40 -25.10
C ARG A 24 -8.27 20.46 -25.71
N ASP A 25 -8.15 19.26 -25.18
CA ASP A 25 -7.20 18.26 -25.68
C ASP A 25 -7.54 17.81 -27.10
N HIS A 26 -6.50 17.68 -27.93
CA HIS A 26 -6.56 17.06 -29.24
C HIS A 26 -5.16 16.60 -29.69
N ALA A 27 -5.12 15.70 -30.66
CA ALA A 27 -3.86 15.18 -31.19
C ALA A 27 -2.99 16.28 -31.80
N GLY A 28 -1.67 16.18 -31.60
CA GLY A 28 -0.67 17.04 -32.24
C GLY A 28 -0.24 18.27 -31.45
N VAL A 29 -0.91 18.63 -30.34
CA VAL A 29 -0.58 19.82 -29.54
C VAL A 29 0.89 19.83 -29.10
N THR A 30 1.33 18.76 -28.43
CA THR A 30 2.70 18.65 -27.93
C THR A 30 3.71 18.72 -29.09
N ALA A 31 3.47 17.97 -30.17
CA ALA A 31 4.38 17.96 -31.31
C ALA A 31 4.52 19.37 -31.93
N ARG A 32 3.39 20.03 -32.19
CA ARG A 32 3.37 21.37 -32.79
C ARG A 32 4.06 22.42 -31.93
N LEU A 33 3.89 22.35 -30.61
CA LEU A 33 4.56 23.25 -29.66
C LEU A 33 6.09 23.04 -29.69
N PHE A 34 6.56 21.80 -29.66
CA PHE A 34 8.00 21.51 -29.68
C PHE A 34 8.64 21.82 -31.05
N GLU A 35 7.91 21.69 -32.16
CA GLU A 35 8.34 22.20 -33.47
C GLU A 35 8.57 23.72 -33.45
N ALA A 36 7.75 24.46 -32.71
CA ALA A 36 7.92 25.91 -32.54
C ALA A 36 9.13 26.26 -31.67
N PHE A 37 9.43 25.47 -30.63
CA PHE A 37 10.64 25.66 -29.83
C PHE A 37 11.91 25.41 -30.64
N ALA A 38 11.90 24.42 -31.54
CA ALA A 38 13.06 24.02 -32.34
C ALA A 38 13.60 25.13 -33.26
N THR A 39 12.86 26.22 -33.48
CA THR A 39 13.37 27.40 -34.23
C THR A 39 14.23 28.34 -33.39
N TYR A 40 14.37 28.07 -32.09
CA TYR A 40 15.13 28.87 -31.12
C TYR A 40 16.22 28.03 -30.47
N ASP A 41 17.32 28.69 -30.07
CA ASP A 41 18.41 28.08 -29.31
C ASP A 41 18.01 28.00 -27.82
N VAL A 42 17.13 27.04 -27.51
CA VAL A 42 16.60 26.78 -26.16
C VAL A 42 16.76 25.30 -25.81
N GLU A 43 17.10 25.01 -24.57
CA GLU A 43 17.18 23.65 -24.03
C GLU A 43 15.93 23.35 -23.20
N VAL A 44 15.42 22.12 -23.33
CA VAL A 44 14.31 21.64 -22.50
C VAL A 44 14.85 21.24 -21.13
N ILE A 45 14.32 21.86 -20.09
CA ILE A 45 14.68 21.60 -18.69
C ILE A 45 13.67 20.63 -18.06
N ASP A 46 12.38 20.89 -18.23
CA ASP A 46 11.30 20.07 -17.66
C ASP A 46 10.06 20.07 -18.57
N VAL A 47 9.28 18.99 -18.54
CA VAL A 47 8.05 18.82 -19.32
C VAL A 47 7.01 18.06 -18.50
N GLU A 48 5.89 18.71 -18.24
CA GLU A 48 4.74 18.08 -17.58
C GLU A 48 3.48 18.22 -18.44
N GLN A 49 2.75 17.12 -18.59
CA GLN A 49 1.49 17.10 -19.32
C GLN A 49 0.43 16.31 -18.56
N ILE A 50 -0.76 16.90 -18.43
CA ILE A 50 -1.94 16.22 -17.89
C ILE A 50 -3.16 16.49 -18.76
N VAL A 51 -3.94 15.43 -19.00
CA VAL A 51 -5.25 15.52 -19.66
C VAL A 51 -6.32 15.10 -18.66
N LEU A 52 -7.22 16.02 -18.33
CA LEU A 52 -8.34 15.79 -17.43
C LEU A 52 -9.65 16.16 -18.10
N ARG A 53 -10.54 15.17 -18.29
CA ARG A 53 -11.88 15.35 -18.90
C ARG A 53 -11.83 16.06 -20.26
N GLY A 54 -10.82 15.76 -21.07
CA GLY A 54 -10.62 16.36 -22.39
C GLY A 54 -10.09 17.79 -22.35
N ARG A 55 -9.57 18.26 -21.21
CA ARG A 55 -8.75 19.47 -21.12
C ARG A 55 -7.30 19.12 -20.88
N LEU A 56 -6.41 19.73 -21.65
CA LEU A 56 -4.97 19.59 -21.57
C LEU A 56 -4.37 20.74 -20.77
N VAL A 57 -3.41 20.43 -19.90
CA VAL A 57 -2.40 21.35 -19.40
C VAL A 57 -1.04 20.79 -19.82
N LEU A 58 -0.28 21.55 -20.60
CA LEU A 58 1.07 21.22 -21.02
C LEU A 58 2.00 22.34 -20.55
N ALA A 59 2.85 22.05 -19.58
CA ALA A 59 3.84 22.97 -19.04
C ALA A 59 5.25 22.52 -19.45
N VAL A 60 6.04 23.45 -19.97
CA VAL A 60 7.40 23.20 -20.44
C VAL A 60 8.31 24.27 -19.85
N LEU A 61 9.35 23.86 -19.14
CA LEU A 61 10.41 24.75 -18.68
C LEU A 61 11.58 24.68 -19.65
N LEU A 62 12.03 25.82 -20.14
CA LEU A 62 13.12 25.95 -21.10
C LEU A 62 14.18 26.92 -20.57
N THR A 63 15.40 26.84 -21.10
CA THR A 63 16.33 27.97 -20.99
C THR A 63 15.75 29.20 -21.70
N ALA A 64 16.09 30.39 -21.22
CA ALA A 64 15.54 31.60 -21.81
C ALA A 64 16.06 31.80 -23.25
N PRO A 65 15.18 32.08 -24.22
CA PRO A 65 15.57 32.38 -25.60
C PRO A 65 16.32 33.71 -25.68
N LEU A 66 17.27 33.81 -26.61
CA LEU A 66 17.95 35.08 -26.92
C LEU A 66 16.97 36.11 -27.52
N ASP A 67 16.11 35.69 -28.46
CA ASP A 67 15.04 36.53 -29.02
C ASP A 67 13.70 36.28 -28.31
N ARG A 68 13.55 36.92 -27.15
CA ARG A 68 12.32 36.86 -26.35
C ARG A 68 11.07 37.31 -27.12
N ALA A 69 11.16 38.42 -27.86
CA ALA A 69 9.98 38.99 -28.52
C ALA A 69 9.54 38.14 -29.72
N GLY A 70 10.48 37.56 -30.47
CA GLY A 70 10.20 36.57 -31.50
C GLY A 70 9.54 35.34 -30.91
N PHE A 71 10.14 34.80 -29.85
CA PHE A 71 9.66 33.61 -29.16
C PHE A 71 8.21 33.76 -28.70
N GLU A 72 7.89 34.84 -27.98
CA GLU A 72 6.53 35.13 -27.51
C GLU A 72 5.52 35.21 -28.68
N ARG A 73 5.87 35.86 -29.79
CA ARG A 73 5.00 35.94 -30.98
C ARG A 73 4.77 34.58 -31.63
N THR A 74 5.81 33.78 -31.79
CA THR A 74 5.70 32.43 -32.38
C THR A 74 4.78 31.57 -31.53
N LEU A 75 4.96 31.57 -30.21
CA LEU A 75 4.14 30.77 -29.31
C LEU A 75 2.70 31.24 -29.24
N SER A 76 2.46 32.56 -29.24
CA SER A 76 1.09 33.09 -29.30
C SER A 76 0.38 32.62 -30.57
N ALA A 77 1.06 32.66 -31.73
CA ALA A 77 0.47 32.18 -32.98
C ALA A 77 0.17 30.67 -32.95
N VAL A 78 1.05 29.87 -32.33
CA VAL A 78 0.83 28.43 -32.12
C VAL A 78 -0.36 28.19 -31.19
N ALA A 79 -0.47 28.94 -30.10
CA ALA A 79 -1.59 28.82 -29.16
C ALA A 79 -2.92 29.16 -29.83
N ASP A 80 -2.95 30.24 -30.64
CA ASP A 80 -4.12 30.62 -31.45
C ASP A 80 -4.47 29.54 -32.49
N GLU A 81 -3.47 28.99 -33.19
CA GLU A 81 -3.63 27.88 -34.16
C GLU A 81 -4.27 26.65 -33.49
N LEU A 82 -3.85 26.33 -32.28
CA LEU A 82 -4.33 25.18 -31.50
C LEU A 82 -5.62 25.50 -30.71
N GLY A 83 -6.07 26.75 -30.69
CA GLY A 83 -7.22 27.19 -29.89
C GLY A 83 -7.00 27.00 -28.38
N MET A 84 -5.78 27.27 -27.90
CA MET A 84 -5.36 27.12 -26.51
C MET A 84 -4.95 28.45 -25.89
N GLU A 85 -5.09 28.56 -24.58
CA GLU A 85 -4.54 29.66 -23.78
C GLU A 85 -3.05 29.42 -23.55
N LEU A 86 -2.26 30.49 -23.66
CA LEU A 86 -0.82 30.50 -23.45
C LEU A 86 -0.47 31.39 -22.25
N ASP A 87 0.26 30.82 -21.29
CA ASP A 87 0.93 31.56 -20.23
C ASP A 87 2.45 31.44 -20.36
N LEU A 88 3.15 32.56 -20.21
CA LEU A 88 4.60 32.68 -20.34
C LEU A 88 5.18 33.38 -19.12
N ALA A 89 6.06 32.69 -18.40
CA ALA A 89 6.71 33.22 -17.21
C ALA A 89 8.23 33.10 -17.31
N TYR A 90 8.93 34.23 -17.34
CA TYR A 90 10.40 34.27 -17.33
C TYR A 90 10.92 34.25 -15.90
N GLY A 91 11.96 33.46 -15.67
CA GLY A 91 12.54 33.24 -14.35
C GLY A 91 14.03 32.94 -14.40
N GLN A 92 14.52 32.33 -13.32
CA GLN A 92 15.88 31.85 -13.20
C GLN A 92 15.87 30.46 -12.57
N GLY A 93 16.71 29.60 -13.12
CA GLY A 93 16.95 28.24 -12.68
C GLY A 93 15.81 27.29 -12.95
N ASP A 94 15.96 26.10 -12.38
CA ASP A 94 15.00 25.00 -12.45
C ASP A 94 13.87 25.17 -11.40
N ASN A 95 12.85 24.34 -11.47
CA ASN A 95 11.89 24.09 -10.40
C ASN A 95 12.66 23.87 -9.09
N ARG A 96 12.57 24.83 -8.14
CA ARG A 96 13.31 24.77 -6.87
C ARG A 96 13.16 23.39 -6.25
N GLY A 97 14.30 22.73 -6.06
CA GLY A 97 14.39 21.31 -5.71
C GLY A 97 13.38 20.89 -4.64
N ARG A 98 12.61 19.86 -4.99
CA ARG A 98 11.67 19.09 -4.17
C ARG A 98 11.96 19.24 -2.68
N ARG A 99 11.02 19.81 -1.93
CA ARG A 99 11.16 20.08 -0.49
C ARG A 99 11.56 18.79 0.24
N ARG A 100 12.40 18.90 1.29
CA ARG A 100 12.72 17.77 2.19
C ARG A 100 11.43 17.23 2.82
N GLY A 101 11.49 15.99 3.33
CA GLY A 101 10.32 15.32 3.89
C GLY A 101 9.28 15.02 2.81
N ARG A 102 9.64 14.16 1.86
CA ARG A 102 8.71 13.72 0.81
C ARG A 102 8.01 12.44 1.23
N SER A 103 6.70 12.37 0.99
CA SER A 103 5.88 11.21 1.31
C SER A 103 4.84 10.95 0.22
N HIS A 104 4.53 9.68 -0.02
CA HIS A 104 3.27 9.26 -0.63
C HIS A 104 2.22 9.14 0.48
N VAL A 105 1.10 9.86 0.32
CA VAL A 105 -0.04 9.80 1.22
C VAL A 105 -1.24 9.23 0.47
N THR A 106 -1.59 7.98 0.76
CA THR A 106 -2.73 7.32 0.13
C THR A 106 -3.94 7.42 1.05
N VAL A 107 -5.04 7.97 0.54
CA VAL A 107 -6.33 8.16 1.23
C VAL A 107 -7.37 7.22 0.64
N LEU A 108 -7.96 6.37 1.46
CA LEU A 108 -8.98 5.42 1.05
C LEU A 108 -10.30 5.70 1.76
N GLY A 109 -11.40 5.66 1.02
CA GLY A 109 -12.74 5.80 1.55
C GLY A 109 -13.78 5.06 0.74
N ALA A 110 -14.84 4.62 1.41
CA ALA A 110 -15.96 3.90 0.82
C ALA A 110 -17.31 4.36 1.43
N PRO A 111 -17.85 5.53 1.04
CA PRO A 111 -17.32 6.47 0.04
C PRO A 111 -16.27 7.44 0.61
N LEU A 112 -15.38 7.95 -0.24
CA LEU A 112 -14.51 9.08 0.11
C LEU A 112 -15.27 10.39 -0.07
N LEU A 113 -15.73 10.99 1.04
CA LEU A 113 -16.50 12.24 1.02
C LEU A 113 -15.59 13.48 0.93
N PRO A 114 -16.06 14.58 0.32
CA PRO A 114 -15.28 15.82 0.24
C PRO A 114 -14.82 16.36 1.60
N ALA A 115 -15.63 16.20 2.66
CA ALA A 115 -15.28 16.63 4.01
C ALA A 115 -14.06 15.89 4.56
N ALA A 116 -14.00 14.56 4.36
CA ALA A 116 -12.87 13.75 4.78
C ALA A 116 -11.60 14.13 4.01
N PHE A 117 -11.71 14.31 2.69
CA PHE A 117 -10.58 14.72 1.86
C PHE A 117 -10.09 16.14 2.20
N ALA A 118 -11.01 17.07 2.48
CA ALA A 118 -10.67 18.42 2.95
C ALA A 118 -9.95 18.38 4.30
N ALA A 119 -10.39 17.55 5.24
CA ALA A 119 -9.74 17.41 6.54
C ALA A 119 -8.32 16.84 6.44
N VAL A 120 -8.12 15.79 5.63
CA VAL A 120 -6.79 15.21 5.36
C VAL A 120 -5.86 16.25 4.74
N THR A 121 -6.30 16.94 3.70
CA THR A 121 -5.46 17.95 3.01
C THR A 121 -5.19 19.18 3.87
N ALA A 122 -6.14 19.60 4.72
CA ALA A 122 -5.92 20.64 5.71
C ALA A 122 -4.87 20.22 6.76
N GLN A 123 -4.87 18.95 7.17
CA GLN A 123 -3.89 18.43 8.12
C GLN A 123 -2.49 18.33 7.51
N VAL A 124 -2.37 18.00 6.22
CA VAL A 124 -1.10 18.10 5.47
C VAL A 124 -0.56 19.53 5.51
N ALA A 125 -1.42 20.52 5.22
CA ALA A 125 -1.03 21.92 5.26
C ALA A 125 -0.64 22.39 6.67
N ALA A 126 -1.37 21.96 7.71
CA ALA A 126 -1.08 22.27 9.11
C ALA A 126 0.27 21.71 9.57
N ALA A 127 0.72 20.58 9.00
CA ALA A 127 2.03 19.99 9.22
C ALA A 127 3.16 20.70 8.44
N GLY A 128 2.87 21.76 7.67
CA GLY A 128 3.82 22.46 6.81
C GLY A 128 4.04 21.81 5.44
N GLY A 129 3.28 20.75 5.14
CA GLY A 129 3.35 20.03 3.87
C GLY A 129 2.68 20.78 2.73
N ASN A 130 3.18 20.56 1.52
CA ASN A 130 2.55 20.90 0.27
C ASN A 130 2.17 19.63 -0.48
N ILE A 131 1.01 19.65 -1.14
CA ILE A 131 0.61 18.57 -2.04
C ILE A 131 1.12 18.94 -3.43
N ASP A 132 2.11 18.20 -3.91
CA ASP A 132 2.78 18.40 -5.19
C ASP A 132 1.97 17.75 -6.32
N ARG A 133 1.32 16.61 -6.05
CA ARG A 133 0.54 15.85 -7.04
C ARG A 133 -0.60 15.10 -6.40
N ILE A 134 -1.70 14.92 -7.13
CA ILE A 134 -2.85 14.10 -6.74
C ILE A 134 -3.17 13.13 -7.86
N VAL A 135 -3.25 11.84 -7.54
CA VAL A 135 -3.53 10.77 -8.50
C VAL A 135 -4.62 9.85 -7.97
N ARG A 136 -5.53 9.41 -8.83
CA ARG A 136 -6.50 8.38 -8.45
C ARG A 136 -5.86 7.00 -8.59
N MET A 137 -5.85 6.23 -7.51
CA MET A 137 -5.36 4.85 -7.48
C MET A 137 -6.47 3.86 -7.78
N ALA A 138 -7.68 4.10 -7.28
CA ALA A 138 -8.81 3.22 -7.50
C ALA A 138 -10.13 3.96 -7.43
N ARG A 139 -11.11 3.48 -8.19
CA ARG A 139 -12.52 3.88 -8.04
C ARG A 139 -13.37 2.79 -7.34
N TYR A 140 -12.85 1.56 -7.29
CA TYR A 140 -13.49 0.39 -6.69
C TYR A 140 -12.40 -0.63 -6.29
N PRO A 141 -12.66 -1.56 -5.34
CA PRO A 141 -13.89 -1.65 -4.52
C PRO A 141 -14.04 -0.46 -3.56
N VAL A 142 -12.98 0.33 -3.41
CA VAL A 142 -12.94 1.56 -2.63
C VAL A 142 -12.40 2.72 -3.48
N THR A 143 -12.71 3.95 -3.09
CA THR A 143 -12.07 5.12 -3.70
C THR A 143 -10.71 5.29 -3.02
N ALA A 144 -9.63 5.25 -3.81
CA ALA A 144 -8.27 5.45 -3.33
C ALA A 144 -7.63 6.60 -4.12
N ILE A 145 -7.11 7.59 -3.41
CA ILE A 145 -6.44 8.78 -3.96
C ILE A 145 -5.07 8.88 -3.32
N ASP A 146 -4.03 9.04 -4.12
CA ASP A 146 -2.66 9.25 -3.66
C ASP A 146 -2.26 10.71 -3.79
N LEU A 147 -1.51 11.19 -2.80
CA LEU A 147 -1.00 12.56 -2.72
C LEU A 147 0.53 12.49 -2.60
N ASP A 148 1.24 13.09 -3.55
CA ASP A 148 2.67 13.34 -3.39
C ASP A 148 2.83 14.57 -2.51
N VAL A 149 3.36 14.39 -1.30
CA VAL A 149 3.51 15.46 -0.31
C VAL A 149 4.99 15.79 -0.13
N SER A 150 5.32 17.07 0.01
CA SER A 150 6.66 17.55 0.35
C SER A 150 6.65 18.64 1.41
N GLY A 151 7.76 18.81 2.15
CA GLY A 151 7.90 19.86 3.16
C GLY A 151 7.43 19.47 4.57
N ALA A 152 6.99 18.24 4.78
CA ALA A 152 6.61 17.71 6.08
C ALA A 152 7.38 16.42 6.40
N GLU A 153 7.91 16.29 7.61
CA GLU A 153 8.61 15.08 8.02
C GLU A 153 7.65 13.87 8.02
N PRO A 154 7.97 12.75 7.32
CA PRO A 154 7.02 11.65 7.10
C PRO A 154 6.41 11.08 8.37
N GLU A 155 7.22 10.91 9.42
CA GLU A 155 6.79 10.34 10.70
C GLU A 155 5.82 11.27 11.44
N ALA A 156 6.10 12.58 11.45
CA ALA A 156 5.20 13.56 12.05
C ALA A 156 3.88 13.66 11.27
N LEU A 157 3.96 13.61 9.94
CA LEU A 157 2.80 13.62 9.06
C LEU A 157 1.94 12.37 9.25
N ARG A 158 2.55 11.18 9.37
CA ARG A 158 1.85 9.91 9.64
C ARG A 158 1.01 10.00 10.91
N ARG A 159 1.60 10.43 12.02
CA ARG A 159 0.89 10.56 13.32
C ARG A 159 -0.27 11.54 13.24
N ALA A 160 -0.03 12.69 12.61
CA ALA A 160 -1.05 13.72 12.43
C ALA A 160 -2.24 13.22 11.59
N LEU A 161 -1.94 12.53 10.48
CA LEU A 161 -2.96 12.02 9.58
C LEU A 161 -3.71 10.80 10.13
N ALA A 162 -3.05 9.93 10.91
CA ALA A 162 -3.71 8.80 11.54
C ALA A 162 -4.86 9.25 12.47
N LEU A 163 -4.64 10.30 13.27
CA LEU A 163 -5.68 10.86 14.14
C LEU A 163 -6.86 11.44 13.35
N GLU A 164 -6.58 12.13 12.24
CA GLU A 164 -7.62 12.73 11.41
C GLU A 164 -8.39 11.66 10.61
N ALA A 165 -7.68 10.65 10.08
CA ALA A 165 -8.26 9.50 9.38
C ALA A 165 -9.31 8.79 10.26
N ALA A 166 -8.96 8.52 11.52
CA ALA A 166 -9.87 7.91 12.49
C ALA A 166 -11.13 8.77 12.75
N ARG A 167 -11.01 10.10 12.81
CA ARG A 167 -12.16 11.01 12.98
C ARG A 167 -13.07 11.04 11.75
N GLN A 168 -12.49 10.95 10.57
CA GLN A 168 -13.19 11.04 9.30
C GLN A 168 -13.72 9.69 8.79
N ASN A 169 -13.42 8.58 9.50
CA ASN A 169 -13.72 7.21 9.08
C ASN A 169 -13.18 6.90 7.66
N VAL A 170 -11.94 7.30 7.42
CA VAL A 170 -11.16 6.96 6.22
C VAL A 170 -9.86 6.30 6.64
N ASP A 171 -9.24 5.59 5.72
CA ASP A 171 -7.91 5.03 5.94
C ASP A 171 -6.87 5.92 5.27
N VAL A 172 -5.75 6.16 5.96
CA VAL A 172 -4.62 6.95 5.43
C VAL A 172 -3.32 6.21 5.71
N ALA A 173 -2.51 6.04 4.67
CA ALA A 173 -1.15 5.56 4.79
C ALA A 173 -0.16 6.64 4.37
N VAL A 174 0.93 6.78 5.13
CA VAL A 174 2.02 7.71 4.84
C VAL A 174 3.31 6.94 4.72
N GLN A 175 3.86 6.90 3.52
CA GLN A 175 5.14 6.26 3.22
C GLN A 175 6.17 7.30 2.77
N PRO A 176 7.41 7.26 3.29
CA PRO A 176 8.48 8.08 2.75
C PRO A 176 8.66 7.81 1.27
N LEU A 177 8.75 8.87 0.48
CA LEU A 177 9.02 8.78 -0.94
C LEU A 177 10.52 8.52 -1.16
N GLY A 178 10.87 7.44 -1.86
CA GLY A 178 12.26 7.11 -2.13
C GLY A 178 12.45 5.80 -2.87
N ILE A 179 13.70 5.46 -3.21
CA ILE A 179 14.02 4.26 -4.01
C ILE A 179 13.51 2.96 -3.38
N HIS A 180 13.36 2.93 -2.06
CA HIS A 180 12.84 1.79 -1.31
C HIS A 180 11.42 1.39 -1.71
N GLN A 181 10.61 2.31 -2.26
CA GLN A 181 9.27 1.96 -2.72
C GLN A 181 9.27 0.96 -3.89
N HIS A 182 10.38 0.89 -4.63
CA HIS A 182 10.59 -0.03 -5.75
C HIS A 182 11.29 -1.34 -5.34
N ALA A 183 11.64 -1.50 -4.06
CA ALA A 183 12.28 -2.71 -3.58
C ALA A 183 11.30 -3.89 -3.60
N GLN A 184 11.82 -5.09 -3.89
CA GLN A 184 11.08 -6.32 -3.62
C GLN A 184 10.76 -6.39 -2.12
N ARG A 185 9.52 -6.78 -1.80
CA ARG A 185 9.05 -6.88 -0.43
C ARG A 185 8.66 -8.31 -0.06
N LEU A 186 8.78 -8.62 1.21
CA LEU A 186 8.18 -9.79 1.83
C LEU A 186 6.89 -9.35 2.52
N VAL A 187 5.76 -9.93 2.14
CA VAL A 187 4.47 -9.72 2.79
C VAL A 187 4.23 -10.85 3.77
N VAL A 188 4.14 -10.54 5.05
CA VAL A 188 3.87 -11.48 6.13
C VAL A 188 2.46 -11.22 6.64
N MET A 189 1.63 -12.26 6.74
CA MET A 189 0.22 -12.10 7.05
C MET A 189 -0.21 -13.02 8.17
N ASP A 190 -1.08 -12.52 9.05
CA ASP A 190 -1.95 -13.41 9.81
C ASP A 190 -2.94 -14.13 8.89
N VAL A 191 -3.51 -15.22 9.39
CA VAL A 191 -4.44 -16.06 8.66
C VAL A 191 -5.87 -15.82 9.10
N ASP A 192 -6.21 -16.19 10.32
CA ASP A 192 -7.54 -16.03 10.89
C ASP A 192 -7.92 -14.54 10.92
N SER A 193 -9.17 -14.22 10.59
CA SER A 193 -9.69 -12.84 10.47
C SER A 193 -8.92 -11.85 9.58
N THR A 194 -7.88 -12.31 8.86
CA THR A 194 -7.03 -11.50 7.97
C THR A 194 -6.98 -12.07 6.55
N LEU A 195 -6.33 -13.21 6.34
CA LEU A 195 -6.31 -13.88 5.02
C LEU A 195 -7.63 -14.60 4.74
N ILE A 196 -8.24 -15.15 5.79
CA ILE A 196 -9.50 -15.88 5.75
C ILE A 196 -10.56 -15.15 6.58
N GLN A 197 -11.82 -15.50 6.36
CA GLN A 197 -12.94 -15.00 7.14
C GLN A 197 -13.21 -15.95 8.32
N GLY A 198 -13.29 -15.38 9.52
CA GLY A 198 -13.53 -16.13 10.75
C GLY A 198 -12.27 -16.81 11.30
N GLU A 199 -12.49 -17.71 12.25
CA GLU A 199 -11.45 -18.36 13.05
C GLU A 199 -11.49 -19.88 12.82
N VAL A 200 -10.38 -20.46 12.34
CA VAL A 200 -10.27 -21.91 12.08
C VAL A 200 -10.57 -22.74 13.33
N ILE A 201 -10.12 -22.28 14.50
CA ILE A 201 -10.32 -23.02 15.75
C ILE A 201 -11.79 -23.12 16.14
N GLU A 202 -12.60 -22.10 15.85
CA GLU A 202 -14.05 -22.10 16.07
C GLU A 202 -14.74 -23.07 15.10
N MET A 203 -14.32 -23.07 13.83
CA MET A 203 -14.81 -24.02 12.83
C MET A 203 -14.52 -25.48 13.22
N ILE A 204 -13.35 -25.77 13.81
CA ILE A 204 -13.04 -27.12 14.32
C ILE A 204 -13.91 -27.42 15.56
N ALA A 205 -14.07 -26.45 16.47
CA ALA A 205 -14.86 -26.62 17.69
C ALA A 205 -16.34 -26.89 17.42
N ALA A 206 -16.90 -26.38 16.32
CA ALA A 206 -18.25 -26.70 15.87
C ALA A 206 -18.47 -28.21 15.66
N HIS A 207 -17.44 -28.96 15.23
CA HIS A 207 -17.52 -30.42 15.12
C HIS A 207 -17.57 -31.14 16.48
N ALA A 208 -17.19 -30.47 17.56
CA ALA A 208 -17.30 -30.95 18.94
C ALA A 208 -18.52 -30.37 19.69
N GLY A 209 -19.26 -29.43 19.09
CA GLY A 209 -20.35 -28.71 19.75
C GLY A 209 -19.90 -27.63 20.74
N TYR A 210 -18.65 -27.16 20.64
CA TYR A 210 -18.04 -26.15 21.53
C TYR A 210 -17.71 -24.83 20.82
N GLU A 211 -18.38 -24.52 19.71
CA GLU A 211 -18.12 -23.31 18.91
C GLU A 211 -18.28 -22.04 19.74
N ALA A 212 -19.38 -21.91 20.49
CA ALA A 212 -19.69 -20.71 21.27
C ALA A 212 -18.66 -20.49 22.40
N GLU A 213 -18.30 -21.56 23.11
CA GLU A 213 -17.33 -21.52 24.20
C GLU A 213 -15.94 -21.12 23.70
N VAL A 214 -15.53 -21.68 22.55
CA VAL A 214 -14.24 -21.32 21.93
C VAL A 214 -14.26 -19.87 21.42
N ALA A 215 -15.36 -19.42 20.82
CA ALA A 215 -15.50 -18.05 20.34
C ALA A 215 -15.42 -17.00 21.46
N GLU A 216 -16.03 -17.26 22.61
CA GLU A 216 -15.92 -16.37 23.78
C GLU A 216 -14.46 -16.22 24.25
N VAL A 217 -13.73 -17.33 24.34
CA VAL A 217 -12.31 -17.34 24.75
C VAL A 217 -11.41 -16.69 23.70
N THR A 218 -11.68 -16.91 22.40
CA THR A 218 -10.94 -16.28 21.29
C THR A 218 -11.13 -14.77 21.32
N ALA A 219 -12.37 -14.29 21.46
CA ALA A 219 -12.66 -12.86 21.51
C ALA A 219 -11.98 -12.17 22.71
N ALA A 220 -11.90 -12.83 23.87
CA ALA A 220 -11.18 -12.31 25.04
C ALA A 220 -9.67 -12.24 24.80
N ALA A 221 -9.08 -13.28 24.21
CA ALA A 221 -7.65 -13.29 23.88
C ALA A 221 -7.26 -12.22 22.85
N MET A 222 -8.08 -12.02 21.81
CA MET A 222 -7.85 -10.98 20.80
C MET A 222 -7.94 -9.55 21.36
N ARG A 223 -8.69 -9.34 22.46
CA ARG A 223 -8.72 -8.08 23.22
C ARG A 223 -7.52 -7.91 24.16
N GLY A 224 -6.67 -8.93 24.31
CA GLY A 224 -5.53 -8.93 25.22
C GLY A 224 -5.89 -9.19 26.68
N GLU A 225 -7.07 -9.76 26.96
CA GLU A 225 -7.54 -10.06 28.33
C GLU A 225 -6.94 -11.36 28.89
N LEU A 226 -6.45 -12.24 28.01
CA LEU A 226 -5.86 -13.54 28.35
C LEU A 226 -4.48 -13.68 27.70
N ASP A 227 -3.57 -14.38 28.37
CA ASP A 227 -2.32 -14.83 27.75
C ASP A 227 -2.62 -15.76 26.57
N PHE A 228 -1.85 -15.60 25.48
CA PHE A 228 -2.11 -16.33 24.24
C PHE A 228 -1.91 -17.84 24.41
N ALA A 229 -0.86 -18.28 25.11
CA ALA A 229 -0.57 -19.69 25.28
C ALA A 229 -1.63 -20.36 26.16
N ASP A 230 -2.03 -19.69 27.24
CA ASP A 230 -3.11 -20.17 28.11
C ASP A 230 -4.45 -20.24 27.37
N SER A 231 -4.80 -19.19 26.62
CA SER A 231 -6.03 -19.17 25.79
C SER A 231 -6.01 -20.26 24.72
N LEU A 232 -4.89 -20.47 24.04
CA LEU A 232 -4.74 -21.52 23.04
C LEU A 232 -4.90 -22.90 23.68
N ALA A 233 -4.26 -23.15 24.82
CA ALA A 233 -4.37 -24.43 25.52
C ALA A 233 -5.82 -24.73 25.94
N GLN A 234 -6.55 -23.73 26.47
CA GLN A 234 -7.95 -23.87 26.84
C GLN A 234 -8.84 -24.20 25.64
N ARG A 235 -8.69 -23.47 24.53
CA ARG A 235 -9.50 -23.70 23.32
C ARG A 235 -9.19 -25.03 22.67
N VAL A 236 -7.90 -25.39 22.57
CA VAL A 236 -7.47 -26.65 21.96
C VAL A 236 -7.91 -27.85 22.79
N ALA A 237 -7.96 -27.75 24.13
CA ALA A 237 -8.47 -28.82 24.99
C ALA A 237 -9.92 -29.22 24.65
N LEU A 238 -10.77 -28.27 24.26
CA LEU A 238 -12.16 -28.51 23.85
C LEU A 238 -12.28 -29.26 22.51
N LEU A 239 -11.19 -29.37 21.75
CA LEU A 239 -11.14 -30.12 20.49
C LEU A 239 -10.83 -31.61 20.72
N GLY A 240 -10.57 -32.03 21.96
CA GLY A 240 -10.23 -33.40 22.29
C GLY A 240 -11.30 -34.40 21.83
N GLY A 241 -10.89 -35.39 21.03
CA GLY A 241 -11.76 -36.44 20.51
C GLY A 241 -12.41 -36.15 19.16
N VAL A 242 -12.24 -34.94 18.61
CA VAL A 242 -12.66 -34.60 17.23
C VAL A 242 -11.90 -35.49 16.25
N ASP A 243 -12.61 -36.04 15.26
CA ASP A 243 -12.00 -36.85 14.21
C ASP A 243 -11.09 -35.97 13.32
N ALA A 244 -9.88 -36.43 13.02
CA ALA A 244 -8.92 -35.65 12.22
C ALA A 244 -9.44 -35.35 10.80
N SER A 245 -10.37 -36.15 10.26
CA SER A 245 -11.03 -35.86 8.99
C SER A 245 -11.88 -34.58 9.01
N ALA A 246 -12.25 -34.07 10.19
CA ALA A 246 -12.91 -32.77 10.31
C ALA A 246 -12.03 -31.62 9.78
N LEU A 247 -10.70 -31.74 9.84
CA LEU A 247 -9.77 -30.74 9.31
C LEU A 247 -9.92 -30.55 7.79
N ASP A 248 -10.23 -31.62 7.05
CA ASP A 248 -10.50 -31.54 5.61
C ASP A 248 -11.82 -30.82 5.33
N GLN A 249 -12.84 -31.04 6.16
CA GLN A 249 -14.15 -30.39 6.06
C GLN A 249 -14.05 -28.90 6.38
N VAL A 250 -13.34 -28.56 7.47
CA VAL A 250 -13.04 -27.17 7.84
C VAL A 250 -12.31 -26.48 6.71
N TYR A 251 -11.26 -27.09 6.14
CA TYR A 251 -10.55 -26.53 5.00
C TYR A 251 -11.48 -26.22 3.82
N GLY A 252 -12.37 -27.16 3.47
CA GLY A 252 -13.33 -26.99 2.39
C GLY A 252 -14.37 -25.88 2.63
N ALA A 253 -14.60 -25.50 3.89
CA ALA A 253 -15.50 -24.43 4.28
C ALA A 253 -14.82 -23.04 4.40
N ILE A 254 -13.48 -22.97 4.33
CA ILE A 254 -12.75 -21.71 4.47
C ILE A 254 -13.14 -20.75 3.34
N GLN A 255 -13.50 -19.53 3.73
CA GLN A 255 -13.68 -18.41 2.82
C GLN A 255 -12.49 -17.47 2.95
N LEU A 256 -11.83 -17.16 1.83
CA LEU A 256 -10.78 -16.15 1.82
C LEU A 256 -11.39 -14.76 2.03
N ALA A 257 -10.62 -13.86 2.65
CA ALA A 257 -10.97 -12.45 2.72
C ALA A 257 -11.18 -11.89 1.28
N PRO A 258 -12.21 -11.05 1.05
CA PRO A 258 -12.41 -10.46 -0.26
C PRO A 258 -11.15 -9.75 -0.74
N GLY A 259 -10.75 -10.01 -1.98
CA GLY A 259 -9.52 -9.47 -2.55
C GLY A 259 -8.23 -10.24 -2.25
N ALA A 260 -8.20 -11.20 -1.31
CA ALA A 260 -6.98 -11.93 -0.95
C ALA A 260 -6.25 -12.56 -2.16
N ARG A 261 -6.99 -13.28 -3.01
CA ARG A 261 -6.42 -13.88 -4.24
C ARG A 261 -5.88 -12.83 -5.20
N THR A 262 -6.57 -11.68 -5.31
CA THR A 262 -6.14 -10.56 -6.18
C THR A 262 -4.87 -9.94 -5.65
N MET A 263 -4.79 -9.63 -4.35
CA MET A 263 -3.58 -9.10 -3.72
C MET A 263 -2.37 -10.02 -3.96
N ILE A 264 -2.50 -11.30 -3.60
CA ILE A 264 -1.40 -12.26 -3.71
C ILE A 264 -0.94 -12.40 -5.16
N ARG A 265 -1.88 -12.58 -6.10
CA ARG A 265 -1.57 -12.70 -7.53
C ARG A 265 -0.87 -11.46 -8.07
N THR A 266 -1.40 -10.26 -7.79
CA THR A 266 -0.84 -8.99 -8.26
C THR A 266 0.59 -8.79 -7.75
N LEU A 267 0.80 -8.91 -6.43
CA LEU A 267 2.10 -8.64 -5.84
C LEU A 267 3.15 -9.68 -6.25
N LYS A 268 2.75 -10.94 -6.46
CA LYS A 268 3.66 -11.97 -7.00
C LYS A 268 4.15 -11.67 -8.40
N ARG A 269 3.33 -11.05 -9.27
CA ARG A 269 3.80 -10.59 -10.60
C ARG A 269 4.91 -9.55 -10.50
N LEU A 270 4.99 -8.83 -9.38
CA LEU A 270 6.04 -7.86 -9.08
C LEU A 270 7.23 -8.49 -8.33
N GLY A 271 7.25 -9.81 -8.15
CA GLY A 271 8.32 -10.54 -7.47
C GLY A 271 8.26 -10.48 -5.95
N TYR A 272 7.12 -10.10 -5.36
CA TYR A 272 6.94 -10.14 -3.92
C TYR A 272 6.92 -11.59 -3.42
N ARG A 273 7.44 -11.78 -2.21
CA ARG A 273 7.36 -13.05 -1.49
C ARG A 273 6.27 -12.96 -0.43
N PHE A 274 5.65 -14.08 -0.11
CA PHE A 274 4.58 -14.17 0.87
C PHE A 274 4.92 -15.16 1.99
N ALA A 275 4.61 -14.77 3.21
CA ALA A 275 4.67 -15.63 4.38
C ALA A 275 3.37 -15.59 5.18
N LEU A 276 2.97 -16.73 5.76
CA LEU A 276 1.87 -16.82 6.72
C LEU A 276 2.39 -17.06 8.13
N VAL A 277 1.92 -16.29 9.09
CA VAL A 277 2.34 -16.41 10.49
C VAL A 277 1.08 -16.41 11.36
N SER A 278 0.67 -17.59 11.78
CA SER A 278 -0.64 -17.81 12.37
C SER A 278 -0.55 -18.49 13.74
N GLY A 279 -1.48 -18.13 14.62
CA GLY A 279 -1.76 -18.88 15.85
C GLY A 279 -2.60 -20.14 15.62
N GLY A 280 -3.09 -20.35 14.41
CA GLY A 280 -3.83 -21.52 13.96
C GLY A 280 -2.93 -22.73 13.69
N PHE A 281 -3.34 -23.60 12.77
CA PHE A 281 -2.81 -24.97 12.69
C PHE A 281 -2.19 -25.34 11.35
N THR A 282 -0.99 -25.93 11.37
CA THR A 282 -0.22 -26.39 10.20
C THR A 282 -1.04 -27.23 9.25
N GLN A 283 -1.89 -28.12 9.76
CA GLN A 283 -2.77 -28.97 8.95
C GLN A 283 -3.70 -28.20 7.98
N ILE A 284 -4.04 -26.96 8.33
CA ILE A 284 -4.83 -26.04 7.49
C ILE A 284 -3.90 -25.11 6.68
N ILE A 285 -2.88 -24.57 7.33
CA ILE A 285 -1.95 -23.60 6.71
C ILE A 285 -1.17 -24.24 5.56
N ASP A 286 -0.75 -25.50 5.66
CA ASP A 286 -0.02 -26.20 4.61
C ASP A 286 -0.81 -26.24 3.29
N LYS A 287 -2.13 -26.45 3.39
CA LYS A 287 -3.02 -26.48 2.22
C LYS A 287 -3.26 -25.08 1.66
N LEU A 288 -3.51 -24.08 2.52
CA LEU A 288 -3.64 -22.69 2.10
C LEU A 288 -2.37 -22.20 1.40
N ALA A 289 -1.21 -22.56 1.95
CA ALA A 289 0.09 -22.21 1.40
C ALA A 289 0.29 -22.81 0.00
N ALA A 290 -0.06 -24.08 -0.19
CA ALA A 290 -0.02 -24.72 -1.50
C ALA A 290 -0.96 -24.04 -2.52
N ASP A 291 -2.23 -23.82 -2.15
CA ASP A 291 -3.26 -23.27 -3.05
C ASP A 291 -3.00 -21.81 -3.46
N LEU A 292 -2.35 -21.04 -2.61
CA LEU A 292 -2.02 -19.63 -2.85
C LEU A 292 -0.54 -19.44 -3.27
N GLY A 293 0.24 -20.52 -3.29
CA GLY A 293 1.66 -20.58 -3.59
C GLY A 293 2.56 -19.84 -2.60
N ILE A 294 2.16 -19.71 -1.33
CA ILE A 294 2.90 -18.98 -0.29
C ILE A 294 4.32 -19.56 -0.15
N ASP A 295 5.32 -18.68 0.02
CA ASP A 295 6.72 -19.06 0.06
C ASP A 295 7.17 -19.59 1.43
N TYR A 296 6.61 -19.06 2.52
CA TYR A 296 6.98 -19.43 3.89
C TYR A 296 5.77 -19.48 4.84
N TRP A 297 5.80 -20.30 5.89
CA TRP A 297 4.77 -20.23 6.91
C TRP A 297 5.23 -20.74 8.29
N ALA A 298 4.59 -20.24 9.34
CA ALA A 298 4.72 -20.69 10.72
C ALA A 298 3.34 -20.77 11.38
N ALA A 299 3.03 -21.91 11.99
CA ALA A 299 1.77 -22.16 12.70
C ALA A 299 1.97 -23.20 13.82
N ASN A 300 1.00 -23.32 14.72
CA ASN A 300 0.96 -24.39 15.72
C ASN A 300 0.58 -25.72 15.05
N THR A 301 0.85 -26.86 15.69
CA THR A 301 0.46 -28.17 15.13
C THR A 301 -0.42 -28.91 16.12
N LEU A 302 -1.66 -29.24 15.73
CA LEU A 302 -2.53 -30.08 16.57
C LEU A 302 -1.95 -31.47 16.70
N GLU A 303 -1.91 -32.01 17.91
CA GLU A 303 -1.53 -33.40 18.15
C GLU A 303 -2.68 -34.33 17.74
N VAL A 304 -2.35 -35.35 16.94
CA VAL A 304 -3.30 -36.37 16.48
C VAL A 304 -2.83 -37.73 16.97
N ALA A 305 -3.72 -38.46 17.64
CA ALA A 305 -3.50 -39.84 18.05
C ALA A 305 -4.73 -40.68 17.67
N ASP A 306 -4.50 -41.87 17.11
CA ASP A 306 -5.55 -42.81 16.69
C ASP A 306 -6.62 -42.17 15.78
N GLY A 307 -6.20 -41.28 14.89
CA GLY A 307 -7.08 -40.56 13.95
C GLY A 307 -7.92 -39.44 14.59
N LYS A 308 -7.63 -39.06 15.84
CA LYS A 308 -8.39 -38.01 16.56
C LYS A 308 -7.48 -36.95 17.15
N LEU A 309 -8.00 -35.73 17.28
CA LEU A 309 -7.34 -34.65 17.99
C LEU A 309 -7.24 -34.99 19.47
N THR A 310 -6.06 -34.83 20.08
CA THR A 310 -5.86 -35.14 21.51
C THR A 310 -6.29 -34.01 22.44
N GLY A 311 -6.55 -32.83 21.87
CA GLY A 311 -6.77 -31.60 22.62
C GLY A 311 -5.47 -30.92 23.08
N ARG A 312 -4.34 -31.19 22.41
CA ARG A 312 -3.06 -30.51 22.64
C ARG A 312 -2.40 -30.05 21.34
N VAL A 313 -1.44 -29.13 21.47
CA VAL A 313 -0.53 -28.74 20.39
C VAL A 313 0.85 -29.35 20.60
N THR A 314 1.59 -29.56 19.51
CA THR A 314 2.98 -30.03 19.51
C THR A 314 3.92 -28.94 19.03
N GLY A 315 5.18 -29.01 19.49
CA GLY A 315 6.22 -28.05 19.11
C GLY A 315 6.12 -26.71 19.85
N PRO A 316 6.93 -25.71 19.44
CA PRO A 316 6.88 -24.38 20.01
C PRO A 316 5.59 -23.67 19.61
N VAL A 317 4.97 -22.99 20.57
CA VAL A 317 3.77 -22.18 20.31
C VAL A 317 4.17 -20.91 19.54
N VAL A 318 3.44 -20.62 18.47
CA VAL A 318 3.53 -19.35 17.74
C VAL A 318 2.68 -18.31 18.45
N ASP A 319 3.27 -17.73 19.50
CA ASP A 319 2.70 -16.61 20.25
C ASP A 319 3.07 -15.26 19.60
N ARG A 320 2.72 -14.15 20.27
CA ARG A 320 2.99 -12.78 19.80
C ARG A 320 4.47 -12.53 19.47
N ALA A 321 5.38 -12.93 20.35
CA ALA A 321 6.82 -12.79 20.12
C ALA A 321 7.31 -13.77 19.02
N GLY A 322 6.73 -14.96 18.98
CA GLY A 322 6.93 -15.98 17.95
C GLY A 322 6.57 -15.47 16.55
N LYS A 323 5.51 -14.65 16.43
CA LYS A 323 5.13 -14.03 15.15
C LYS A 323 6.22 -13.09 14.63
N ALA A 324 6.73 -12.20 15.48
CA ALA A 324 7.82 -11.30 15.15
C ALA A 324 9.13 -12.05 14.83
N ALA A 325 9.42 -13.13 15.57
CA ALA A 325 10.58 -13.99 15.29
C ALA A 325 10.45 -14.71 13.93
N ALA A 326 9.25 -15.16 13.58
CA ALA A 326 8.98 -15.78 12.27
C ALA A 326 9.17 -14.78 11.13
N LEU A 327 8.67 -13.55 11.26
CA LEU A 327 8.89 -12.47 10.28
C LEU A 327 10.37 -12.25 10.03
N ARG A 328 11.18 -12.10 11.09
CA ARG A 328 12.64 -11.88 10.96
C ARG A 328 13.32 -13.04 10.25
N ARG A 329 13.00 -14.27 10.65
CA ARG A 329 13.54 -15.49 10.03
C ARG A 329 13.19 -15.59 8.55
N PHE A 330 11.96 -15.25 8.16
CA PHE A 330 11.54 -15.31 6.76
C PHE A 330 12.13 -14.18 5.92
N ALA A 331 12.29 -12.99 6.50
CA ALA A 331 13.00 -11.88 5.86
C ALA A 331 14.45 -12.28 5.55
N ASP A 332 15.15 -12.86 6.52
CA ASP A 332 16.52 -13.38 6.36
C ASP A 332 16.58 -14.48 5.28
N ALA A 333 15.66 -15.44 5.31
CA ALA A 333 15.60 -16.53 4.33
C ALA A 333 15.33 -16.02 2.89
N ALA A 334 14.54 -14.95 2.76
CA ALA A 334 14.25 -14.32 1.47
C ALA A 334 15.35 -13.36 1.01
N GLY A 335 16.33 -13.02 1.85
CA GLY A 335 17.33 -11.99 1.57
C GLY A 335 16.73 -10.58 1.50
N ILE A 336 15.64 -10.33 2.22
CA ILE A 336 14.89 -9.07 2.22
C ILE A 336 15.12 -8.38 3.58
N SER A 337 15.54 -7.12 3.58
CA SER A 337 15.70 -6.36 4.82
C SER A 337 14.35 -6.12 5.51
N LEU A 338 14.35 -6.01 6.84
CA LEU A 338 13.13 -5.70 7.60
C LEU A 338 12.43 -4.42 7.15
N ALA A 339 13.19 -3.40 6.74
CA ALA A 339 12.64 -2.16 6.18
C ALA A 339 11.81 -2.38 4.90
N ASN A 340 12.00 -3.50 4.20
CA ASN A 340 11.26 -3.89 3.00
C ASN A 340 10.23 -5.00 3.29
N THR A 341 9.87 -5.27 4.54
CA THR A 341 8.78 -6.20 4.87
C THR A 341 7.47 -5.46 5.13
N VAL A 342 6.36 -6.07 4.74
CA VAL A 342 5.00 -5.61 5.08
C VAL A 342 4.38 -6.67 5.99
N ALA A 343 3.89 -6.29 7.16
CA ALA A 343 3.14 -7.16 8.04
C ALA A 343 1.66 -6.78 8.02
N ILE A 344 0.76 -7.76 7.97
CA ILE A 344 -0.70 -7.56 7.95
C ILE A 344 -1.31 -8.43 9.05
N GLY A 345 -2.11 -7.84 9.92
CA GLY A 345 -2.82 -8.54 11.00
C GLY A 345 -3.96 -7.71 11.58
N ASP A 346 -4.79 -8.34 12.41
CA ASP A 346 -6.01 -7.74 12.97
C ASP A 346 -6.05 -7.75 14.52
N GLY A 347 -5.26 -8.63 15.15
CA GLY A 347 -5.34 -8.94 16.57
C GLY A 347 -4.16 -8.45 17.40
N ALA A 348 -4.34 -8.42 18.73
CA ALA A 348 -3.28 -8.00 19.67
C ALA A 348 -2.06 -8.95 19.66
N ASN A 349 -2.25 -10.19 19.20
CA ASN A 349 -1.22 -11.18 18.92
C ASN A 349 -0.28 -10.78 17.77
N ASP A 350 -0.67 -9.83 16.91
CA ASP A 350 0.14 -9.37 15.77
C ASP A 350 1.02 -8.18 16.08
N LEU A 351 0.81 -7.50 17.22
CA LEU A 351 1.44 -6.22 17.53
C LEU A 351 2.97 -6.23 17.38
N ASP A 352 3.66 -7.26 17.89
CA ASP A 352 5.13 -7.34 17.78
C ASP A 352 5.59 -7.61 16.34
N MET A 353 4.78 -8.30 15.54
CA MET A 353 5.05 -8.55 14.12
C MET A 353 4.85 -7.28 13.30
N LEU A 354 3.77 -6.54 13.58
CA LEU A 354 3.48 -5.25 12.96
C LEU A 354 4.57 -4.22 13.29
N GLU A 355 4.99 -4.14 14.55
CA GLU A 355 6.07 -3.24 15.00
C GLU A 355 7.44 -3.61 14.42
N ALA A 356 7.70 -4.91 14.22
CA ALA A 356 8.98 -5.37 13.66
C ALA A 356 9.11 -5.15 12.14
N ALA A 357 8.00 -4.95 11.43
CA ALA A 357 8.00 -4.79 9.98
C ALA A 357 8.38 -3.38 9.54
N GLY A 358 8.85 -3.22 8.30
CA GLY A 358 9.04 -1.90 7.69
C GLY A 358 7.73 -1.15 7.43
N LEU A 359 6.63 -1.89 7.25
CA LEU A 359 5.27 -1.36 7.19
C LEU A 359 4.29 -2.33 7.86
N GLY A 360 3.80 -1.98 9.04
CA GLY A 360 2.73 -2.70 9.75
C GLY A 360 1.35 -2.18 9.36
N ILE A 361 0.48 -3.06 8.85
CA ILE A 361 -0.89 -2.75 8.43
C ILE A 361 -1.89 -3.48 9.33
N ALA A 362 -2.69 -2.71 10.05
CA ALA A 362 -3.82 -3.21 10.82
C ALA A 362 -5.05 -3.39 9.90
N PHE A 363 -5.44 -4.63 9.59
CA PHE A 363 -6.58 -4.93 8.70
C PHE A 363 -7.84 -5.24 9.50
N ASN A 364 -8.89 -4.42 9.36
CA ASN A 364 -10.15 -4.51 10.12
C ASN A 364 -9.95 -4.77 11.63
N ALA A 365 -8.86 -4.21 12.15
CA ALA A 365 -8.31 -4.57 13.44
C ALA A 365 -9.06 -3.94 14.60
N LYS A 366 -8.87 -4.49 15.80
CA LYS A 366 -9.37 -3.87 17.04
C LYS A 366 -8.66 -2.52 17.29
N PRO A 367 -9.27 -1.58 18.05
CA PRO A 367 -8.71 -0.25 18.28
C PRO A 367 -7.25 -0.23 18.76
N ALA A 368 -6.90 -1.10 19.72
CA ALA A 368 -5.54 -1.15 20.26
C ALA A 368 -4.49 -1.54 19.21
N VAL A 369 -4.85 -2.38 18.24
CA VAL A 369 -3.96 -2.80 17.15
C VAL A 369 -3.87 -1.71 16.10
N ARG A 370 -5.02 -1.13 15.75
CA ARG A 370 -5.11 -0.01 14.80
C ARG A 370 -4.27 1.18 15.24
N ASP A 371 -4.31 1.51 16.52
CA ASP A 371 -3.60 2.68 17.08
C ASP A 371 -2.08 2.45 17.19
N ALA A 372 -1.62 1.19 17.13
CA ALA A 372 -0.21 0.81 17.23
C ALA A 372 0.46 0.52 15.87
N ALA A 373 -0.33 0.25 14.82
CA ALA A 373 0.19 -0.02 13.47
C ALA A 373 0.61 1.27 12.74
N ASP A 374 1.48 1.15 11.73
CA ASP A 374 1.88 2.28 10.89
C ASP A 374 0.71 2.87 10.09
N THR A 375 -0.22 1.99 9.70
CA THR A 375 -1.45 2.35 9.00
C THR A 375 -2.53 1.29 9.27
N SER A 376 -3.77 1.65 8.98
CA SER A 376 -4.93 0.77 9.10
C SER A 376 -5.70 0.70 7.80
N LEU A 377 -6.39 -0.42 7.60
CA LEU A 377 -7.33 -0.61 6.52
C LEU A 377 -8.65 -1.12 7.10
N SER A 378 -9.69 -0.28 7.06
CA SER A 378 -10.97 -0.48 7.74
C SER A 378 -12.09 -0.89 6.77
N VAL A 379 -11.72 -1.24 5.53
CA VAL A 379 -12.62 -1.74 4.49
C VAL A 379 -12.45 -3.26 4.35
N PRO A 380 -13.50 -4.01 4.00
CA PRO A 380 -13.47 -5.48 3.99
C PRO A 380 -12.80 -6.07 2.73
N TYR A 381 -11.83 -5.35 2.14
CA TYR A 381 -11.19 -5.71 0.88
C TYR A 381 -9.67 -5.73 1.06
N LEU A 382 -9.11 -6.94 1.19
CA LEU A 382 -7.68 -7.12 1.42
C LEU A 382 -6.84 -6.65 0.23
N ASP A 383 -7.38 -6.67 -1.00
CA ASP A 383 -6.71 -6.10 -2.18
C ASP A 383 -6.58 -4.59 -2.15
N ALA A 384 -7.25 -3.86 -1.24
CA ALA A 384 -7.01 -2.43 -1.10
C ALA A 384 -5.58 -2.09 -0.63
N ILE A 385 -4.86 -3.07 -0.05
CA ILE A 385 -3.45 -2.94 0.30
C ILE A 385 -2.58 -2.67 -0.93
N VAL A 386 -2.94 -3.17 -2.12
CA VAL A 386 -2.13 -2.89 -3.33
C VAL A 386 -2.10 -1.40 -3.65
N PHE A 387 -3.18 -0.66 -3.32
CA PHE A 387 -3.25 0.79 -3.48
C PHE A 387 -2.31 1.50 -2.51
N LEU A 388 -2.24 1.00 -1.26
CA LEU A 388 -1.25 1.47 -0.28
C LEU A 388 0.18 1.23 -0.79
N LEU A 389 0.40 0.18 -1.58
CA LEU A 389 1.72 -0.12 -2.15
C LEU A 389 1.99 0.60 -3.48
N GLY A 390 1.16 1.58 -3.85
CA GLY A 390 1.38 2.42 -5.04
C GLY A 390 0.93 1.77 -6.36
N ILE A 391 0.17 0.67 -6.32
CA ILE A 391 -0.32 -0.03 -7.50
C ILE A 391 -1.75 0.40 -7.76
N THR A 392 -2.06 0.90 -8.95
CA THR A 392 -3.40 1.34 -9.34
C THR A 392 -4.33 0.17 -9.67
N ARG A 393 -5.64 0.39 -9.58
CA ARG A 393 -6.64 -0.61 -9.98
C ARG A 393 -6.54 -0.92 -11.47
N GLU A 394 -6.27 0.08 -12.28
CA GLU A 394 -6.06 -0.06 -13.72
C GLU A 394 -4.86 -0.98 -14.04
N GLU A 395 -3.75 -0.89 -13.29
CA GLU A 395 -2.60 -1.80 -13.44
C GLU A 395 -2.95 -3.23 -13.05
N VAL A 396 -3.73 -3.43 -11.97
CA VAL A 396 -4.21 -4.76 -11.56
C VAL A 396 -5.04 -5.40 -12.67
N GLU A 397 -6.01 -4.66 -13.21
CA GLU A 397 -6.89 -5.14 -14.29
C GLU A 397 -6.12 -5.43 -15.58
N ALA A 398 -5.21 -4.54 -15.97
CA ALA A 398 -4.40 -4.72 -17.16
C ALA A 398 -3.52 -5.97 -17.05
N ALA A 399 -2.91 -6.21 -15.88
CA ALA A 399 -2.12 -7.40 -15.63
C ALA A 399 -2.97 -8.68 -15.60
N ASP A 400 -4.22 -8.61 -15.12
CA ASP A 400 -5.15 -9.74 -15.14
C ASP A 400 -5.67 -10.07 -16.54
N ALA A 401 -5.84 -9.08 -17.41
CA ALA A 401 -6.26 -9.31 -18.79
C ALA A 401 -5.18 -10.00 -19.66
N LEU A 402 -3.93 -10.02 -19.20
CA LEU A 402 -2.79 -10.65 -19.89
C LEU A 402 -2.54 -12.11 -19.46
N ALA A 403 -3.14 -12.56 -18.35
CA ALA A 403 -2.96 -13.90 -17.77
C ALA A 403 -4.09 -14.83 -18.17
#